data_AF-R7WQB3-F1
#
_entry.id   AF-R7WQB3-F1
#
_cell.length_a   1.000
_cell.length_b   1.000
_cell.length_c   1.000
_cell.angle_alpha   90.00
_cell.angle_beta   90.00
_cell.angle_gamma   90.00
#
_symmetry.space_group_name_H-M   'P 1'
#
loop_
_entity.id
_entity.type
_entity.pdbx_description
1 polymer ?
#
loop_
_entity_poly.entity_id
_entity_poly.type
_entity_poly.pdbx_seq_one_letter_code
_entity_poly.pdbx_strand_id
1 'polypeptide(L)'
;MSAPGVVEWDEDLELVRFATCSARWDPAGGDPRSRSLFVVASWHDNDEIPAPSIIGEITDLYERSALYRLDGRESHMLPGSLRYRRVPTVPRFPRERSSGNVQRQFTGVVATLRVDACTEPTTEDIAAHHTRIERRRRTLYLTGPASSFGATVPAAGGQLSIDLGDPRITKRGHHASATGVVRGTLQQVGVAVGVPEGYSTISRVEAGIPAGNVTAPLFVVLTIDATGIPGTPP
;
A
#
# COMPACT_ATOMS: atom_id res chain seq x y z
N MET A 1 -4.90 -22.09 -8.93
CA MET A 1 -6.13 -22.80 -9.31
C MET A 1 -7.09 -21.75 -9.86
N SER A 2 -7.83 -22.06 -10.92
CA SER A 2 -8.93 -21.21 -11.37
C SER A 2 -9.98 -21.14 -10.27
N ALA A 3 -10.58 -19.98 -10.06
CA ALA A 3 -11.65 -19.82 -9.08
C ALA A 3 -12.87 -20.66 -9.48
N PRO A 4 -13.72 -21.04 -8.50
CA PRO A 4 -15.07 -21.54 -8.79
C PRO A 4 -15.86 -20.50 -9.60
N GLY A 5 -16.99 -20.92 -10.20
CA GLY A 5 -17.90 -19.99 -10.84
C GLY A 5 -18.41 -18.94 -9.84
N VAL A 6 -18.46 -17.67 -10.28
CA VAL A 6 -19.03 -16.58 -9.49
C VAL A 6 -20.53 -16.81 -9.31
N VAL A 7 -20.99 -16.82 -8.06
CA VAL A 7 -22.41 -16.97 -7.69
C VAL A 7 -23.06 -15.60 -7.61
N GLU A 8 -22.36 -14.62 -7.04
CA GLU A 8 -22.85 -13.27 -6.83
C GLU A 8 -21.69 -12.28 -6.95
N TRP A 9 -21.99 -11.09 -7.43
CA TRP A 9 -21.10 -9.94 -7.37
C TRP A 9 -21.88 -8.76 -6.82
N ASP A 10 -21.38 -8.24 -5.70
CA ASP A 10 -21.85 -7.02 -5.07
C ASP A 10 -20.82 -5.93 -5.39
N GLU A 11 -21.19 -5.03 -6.30
CA GLU A 11 -20.32 -3.95 -6.75
C GLU A 11 -20.07 -2.93 -5.62
N ASP A 12 -21.08 -2.64 -4.81
CA ASP A 12 -21.02 -1.64 -3.74
C ASP A 12 -20.12 -2.11 -2.59
N LEU A 13 -20.09 -3.42 -2.33
CA LEU A 13 -19.19 -4.03 -1.34
C LEU A 13 -17.82 -4.43 -1.91
N GLU A 14 -17.57 -4.17 -3.20
CA GLU A 14 -16.38 -4.66 -3.91
C GLU A 14 -16.15 -6.16 -3.71
N LEU A 15 -17.21 -6.97 -3.73
CA LEU A 15 -17.18 -8.34 -3.26
C LEU A 15 -17.72 -9.32 -4.31
N VAL A 16 -16.94 -10.37 -4.56
CA VAL A 16 -17.33 -11.50 -5.39
C VAL A 16 -17.52 -12.71 -4.51
N ARG A 17 -18.70 -13.34 -4.59
CA ARG A 17 -19.02 -14.55 -3.85
C ARG A 17 -18.99 -15.77 -4.76
N PHE A 18 -18.40 -16.83 -4.23
CA PHE A 18 -18.36 -18.18 -4.77
C PHE A 18 -19.21 -19.08 -3.87
N ALA A 19 -19.44 -20.33 -4.29
CA ALA A 19 -20.27 -21.26 -3.53
C ALA A 19 -19.79 -21.50 -2.08
N THR A 20 -18.49 -21.34 -1.82
CA THR A 20 -17.87 -21.69 -0.52
C THR A 20 -17.01 -20.59 0.09
N CYS A 21 -16.86 -19.45 -0.59
CA CYS A 21 -16.01 -18.35 -0.13
C CYS A 21 -16.37 -17.06 -0.84
N SER A 22 -15.77 -15.96 -0.41
CA SER A 22 -15.82 -14.68 -1.11
C SER A 22 -14.44 -14.07 -1.20
N ALA A 23 -14.28 -13.13 -2.12
CA ALA A 23 -13.05 -12.40 -2.35
C ALA A 23 -13.38 -10.95 -2.72
N ARG A 24 -12.46 -10.04 -2.40
CA ARG A 24 -12.55 -8.66 -2.88
C ARG A 24 -12.32 -8.61 -4.40
N TRP A 25 -13.05 -7.75 -5.08
CA TRP A 25 -12.89 -7.41 -6.48
C TRP A 25 -13.01 -5.90 -6.70
N ASP A 26 -11.97 -5.27 -7.25
CA ASP A 26 -12.03 -3.86 -7.65
C ASP A 26 -12.97 -3.70 -8.87
N PRO A 27 -14.08 -2.95 -8.74
CA PRO A 27 -15.03 -2.73 -9.83
C PRO A 27 -14.42 -2.11 -11.09
N ALA A 28 -13.29 -1.39 -10.98
CA ALA A 28 -12.56 -0.87 -12.14
C ALA A 28 -12.06 -1.99 -13.08
N GLY A 29 -11.97 -3.21 -12.56
CA GLY A 29 -11.70 -4.43 -13.34
C GLY A 29 -12.87 -4.86 -14.24
N GLY A 30 -14.06 -4.29 -14.12
CA GLY A 30 -15.28 -4.68 -14.85
C GLY A 30 -15.94 -5.94 -14.26
N ASP A 31 -16.95 -6.49 -14.94
CA ASP A 31 -17.73 -7.62 -14.43
C ASP A 31 -16.85 -8.89 -14.24
N PRO A 32 -16.75 -9.42 -13.01
CA PRO A 32 -15.93 -10.60 -12.71
C PRO A 32 -16.51 -11.90 -13.30
N ARG A 33 -17.82 -11.95 -13.61
CA ARG A 33 -18.50 -13.15 -14.13
C ARG A 33 -18.09 -13.49 -15.55
N SER A 34 -17.61 -12.51 -16.32
CA SER A 34 -17.16 -12.71 -17.71
C SER A 34 -15.68 -13.08 -17.82
N ARG A 35 -15.01 -13.44 -16.71
CA ARG A 35 -13.56 -13.58 -16.66
C ARG A 35 -13.10 -14.84 -15.93
N SER A 36 -11.92 -15.33 -16.31
CA SER A 36 -11.20 -16.32 -15.53
C SER A 36 -10.53 -15.65 -14.33
N LEU A 37 -10.92 -16.03 -13.12
CA LEU A 37 -10.41 -15.45 -11.88
C LEU A 37 -9.40 -16.37 -11.20
N PHE A 38 -8.44 -15.77 -10.51
CA PHE A 38 -7.55 -16.43 -9.56
C PHE A 38 -7.80 -15.83 -8.18
N VAL A 39 -8.27 -16.65 -7.23
CA VAL A 39 -8.47 -16.23 -5.84
C VAL A 39 -7.22 -16.59 -5.06
N VAL A 40 -6.70 -15.63 -4.29
CA VAL A 40 -5.53 -15.79 -3.45
C VAL A 40 -5.81 -15.29 -2.04
N ALA A 41 -5.35 -16.04 -1.04
CA ALA A 41 -5.26 -15.55 0.33
C ALA A 41 -3.90 -14.88 0.53
N SER A 42 -3.90 -13.74 1.21
CA SER A 42 -2.67 -13.03 1.62
C SER A 42 -2.58 -13.06 3.13
N TRP A 43 -1.40 -13.35 3.67
CA TRP A 43 -1.10 -13.19 5.10
C TRP A 43 -0.57 -11.80 5.43
N HIS A 44 -0.31 -10.97 4.43
CA HIS A 44 0.12 -9.61 4.68
C HIS A 44 -1.07 -8.84 5.22
N ASP A 45 -0.90 -8.23 6.39
CA ASP A 45 -1.80 -7.23 6.97
C ASP A 45 -1.87 -6.05 6.00
N ASN A 46 -2.63 -6.23 4.94
CA ASN A 46 -3.13 -5.16 4.11
C ASN A 46 -4.36 -4.60 4.82
N ASP A 47 -4.21 -4.16 6.08
CA ASP A 47 -5.23 -3.45 6.89
C ASP A 47 -5.83 -2.26 6.12
N GLU A 48 -5.14 -1.89 5.06
CA GLU A 48 -5.50 -0.87 4.12
C GLU A 48 -6.55 -1.26 3.07
N ILE A 49 -6.97 -2.51 2.95
CA ILE A 49 -7.87 -2.97 1.89
C ILE A 49 -8.91 -3.88 2.57
N PRO A 50 -10.15 -3.42 2.80
CA PRO A 50 -11.19 -4.30 3.31
C PRO A 50 -11.35 -5.48 2.36
N ALA A 51 -11.14 -6.68 2.88
CA ALA A 51 -11.26 -7.93 2.17
C ALA A 51 -11.78 -9.01 3.15
N PRO A 52 -12.41 -10.07 2.64
CA PRO A 52 -12.83 -11.18 3.49
C PRO A 52 -11.68 -11.73 4.31
N SER A 53 -11.91 -11.83 5.62
CA SER A 53 -10.95 -12.40 6.57
C SER A 53 -11.34 -13.83 6.89
N ILE A 54 -10.36 -14.72 6.84
CA ILE A 54 -10.56 -16.15 7.08
C ILE A 54 -9.80 -16.53 8.35
N ILE A 55 -10.50 -17.19 9.27
CA ILE A 55 -9.91 -17.86 10.43
C ILE A 55 -10.01 -19.36 10.18
N GLY A 56 -8.91 -20.07 10.44
CA GLY A 56 -8.88 -21.51 10.22
C GLY A 56 -7.63 -22.17 10.78
N GLU A 57 -7.64 -23.49 10.74
CA GLU A 57 -6.52 -24.35 11.11
C GLU A 57 -5.76 -24.79 9.85
N ILE A 58 -4.43 -24.64 9.88
CA ILE A 58 -3.57 -25.23 8.85
C ILE A 58 -3.47 -26.74 9.13
N THR A 59 -4.02 -27.58 8.25
CA THR A 59 -4.01 -29.04 8.40
C THR A 59 -2.79 -29.69 7.75
N ASP A 60 -2.27 -29.07 6.70
CA ASP A 60 -1.13 -29.56 5.94
C ASP A 60 -0.26 -28.43 5.44
N LEU A 61 1.06 -28.67 5.43
CA LEU A 61 2.04 -27.77 4.86
C LEU A 61 2.89 -28.52 3.84
N TYR A 62 3.07 -27.89 2.69
CA TYR A 62 3.93 -28.36 1.61
C TYR A 62 4.97 -27.30 1.29
N GLU A 63 6.23 -27.67 1.44
CA GLU A 63 7.35 -26.92 0.90
C GLU A 63 7.29 -26.95 -0.64
N ARG A 64 7.26 -25.77 -1.28
CA ARG A 64 7.30 -25.62 -2.74
C ARG A 64 8.72 -25.30 -3.17
N SER A 65 9.33 -26.15 -4.00
CA SER A 65 10.67 -25.92 -4.56
C SER A 65 10.71 -26.11 -6.07
N ALA A 66 11.61 -25.42 -6.75
CA ALA A 66 11.85 -25.60 -8.19
C ALA A 66 13.34 -25.56 -8.50
N LEU A 67 13.74 -26.08 -9.66
CA LEU A 67 15.10 -25.89 -10.16
C LEU A 67 15.17 -24.54 -10.87
N TYR A 68 16.19 -23.75 -10.55
CA TYR A 68 16.51 -22.50 -11.22
C TYR A 68 17.86 -22.64 -11.91
N ARG A 69 17.97 -22.11 -13.13
CA ARG A 69 19.24 -21.84 -13.77
C ARG A 69 19.66 -20.42 -13.44
N LEU A 70 20.87 -20.25 -12.94
CA LEU A 70 21.47 -18.94 -12.69
C LEU A 70 22.20 -18.48 -13.95
N ASP A 71 21.90 -17.27 -14.39
CA ASP A 71 22.59 -16.59 -15.49
C ASP A 71 23.01 -15.19 -15.00
N GLY A 72 24.23 -15.09 -14.47
CA GLY A 72 24.69 -13.88 -13.76
C GLY A 72 23.85 -13.57 -12.52
N ARG A 73 23.10 -12.45 -12.56
CA ARG A 73 22.17 -12.02 -11.49
C ARG A 73 20.74 -12.50 -11.71
N GLU A 74 20.45 -13.10 -12.85
CA GLU A 74 19.11 -13.56 -13.19
C GLU A 74 18.93 -15.04 -12.80
N SER A 75 17.71 -15.38 -12.39
CA SER A 75 17.33 -16.75 -12.05
C SER A 75 16.12 -17.15 -12.89
N HIS A 76 16.26 -18.25 -13.64
CA HIS A 76 15.20 -18.77 -14.51
C HIS A 76 14.72 -20.11 -13.99
N MET A 77 13.45 -20.19 -13.60
CA MET A 77 12.84 -21.46 -13.19
C MET A 77 12.80 -22.43 -14.39
N LEU A 78 13.34 -23.63 -14.22
CA LEU A 78 13.26 -24.68 -15.22
C LEU A 78 11.83 -25.21 -15.31
N PRO A 79 11.22 -25.26 -16.51
CA PRO A 79 9.87 -25.80 -16.70
C PRO A 79 9.74 -27.23 -16.15
N GLY A 80 8.61 -27.53 -15.52
CA GLY A 80 8.32 -28.86 -14.96
C GLY A 80 9.14 -29.28 -13.73
N SER A 81 10.01 -28.41 -13.20
CA SER A 81 10.88 -28.75 -12.06
C SER A 81 10.26 -28.57 -10.68
N LEU A 82 9.01 -28.07 -10.64
CA LEU A 82 8.24 -27.77 -9.45
C LEU A 82 7.99 -29.05 -8.65
N ARG A 83 8.31 -29.02 -7.36
CA ARG A 83 8.10 -30.12 -6.42
C ARG A 83 7.44 -29.60 -5.15
N TYR A 84 6.57 -30.44 -4.61
CA TYR A 84 5.89 -30.24 -3.34
C TYR A 84 6.35 -31.34 -2.38
N ARG A 85 6.82 -30.95 -1.20
CA ARG A 85 7.21 -31.88 -0.14
C ARG A 85 6.42 -31.56 1.12
N ARG A 86 5.63 -32.51 1.61
CA ARG A 86 4.92 -32.34 2.89
C ARG A 86 5.94 -32.15 4.02
N VAL A 87 5.72 -31.15 4.86
CA VAL A 87 6.58 -30.80 5.98
C VAL A 87 5.72 -30.45 7.19
N PRO A 88 6.17 -30.73 8.43
CA PRO A 88 5.41 -30.38 9.62
C PRO A 88 5.46 -28.88 9.93
N THR A 89 6.53 -28.19 9.54
CA THR A 89 6.75 -26.76 9.73
C THR A 89 7.62 -26.21 8.60
N VAL A 90 7.57 -24.90 8.37
CA VAL A 90 8.46 -24.21 7.41
C VAL A 90 9.26 -23.12 8.14
N PRO A 91 10.60 -23.13 8.04
CA PRO A 91 11.41 -22.08 8.64
C PRO A 91 11.19 -20.74 7.91
N ARG A 92 11.16 -19.64 8.67
CA ARG A 92 11.03 -18.26 8.15
C ARG A 92 12.12 -17.91 7.11
N PHE A 93 13.30 -18.51 7.22
CA PHE A 93 14.41 -18.38 6.28
C PHE A 93 15.02 -19.76 6.01
N PRO A 94 14.53 -20.50 5.01
CA PRO A 94 15.13 -21.78 4.65
C PRO A 94 16.55 -21.53 4.17
N ARG A 95 17.53 -22.26 4.73
CA ARG A 95 18.92 -22.17 4.28
C ARG A 95 18.99 -22.62 2.83
N GLU A 96 19.38 -21.71 1.93
CA GLU A 96 19.74 -22.08 0.57
C GLU A 96 20.94 -23.02 0.61
N ARG A 97 20.80 -24.17 -0.04
CA ARG A 97 21.88 -25.16 -0.18
C ARG A 97 22.08 -25.41 -1.67
N SER A 98 23.07 -24.77 -2.26
CA SER A 98 23.56 -25.22 -3.57
C SER A 98 24.85 -24.53 -4.04
N SER A 99 25.71 -25.33 -4.65
CA SER A 99 26.80 -24.92 -5.53
C SER A 99 26.44 -25.31 -6.98
N GLY A 100 26.88 -24.51 -7.95
CA GLY A 100 26.66 -24.77 -9.39
C GLY A 100 25.56 -23.93 -10.05
N ASN A 101 25.44 -24.02 -11.38
CA ASN A 101 24.60 -23.14 -12.21
C ASN A 101 23.12 -23.55 -12.28
N VAL A 102 22.77 -24.76 -11.81
CA VAL A 102 21.38 -25.21 -11.68
C VAL A 102 21.14 -25.61 -10.24
N GLN A 103 20.16 -24.97 -9.60
CA GLN A 103 19.98 -25.04 -8.15
C GLN A 103 18.52 -25.31 -7.81
N ARG A 104 18.27 -26.22 -6.87
CA ARG A 104 16.93 -26.38 -6.31
C ARG A 104 16.74 -25.36 -5.21
N GLN A 105 15.82 -24.43 -5.43
CA GLN A 105 15.53 -23.36 -4.48
C GLN A 105 14.14 -23.53 -3.90
N PHE A 106 14.01 -23.17 -2.63
CA PHE A 106 12.72 -22.98 -1.99
C PHE A 106 12.03 -21.77 -2.63
N THR A 107 10.76 -21.92 -2.98
CA THR A 107 9.97 -20.89 -3.69
C THR A 107 8.72 -20.46 -2.93
N GLY A 108 8.47 -21.07 -1.77
CA GLY A 108 7.30 -20.78 -0.95
C GLY A 108 6.70 -22.02 -0.31
N VAL A 109 5.50 -21.82 0.23
CA VAL A 109 4.73 -22.84 0.95
C VAL A 109 3.34 -22.92 0.34
N VAL A 110 2.79 -24.12 0.28
CA VAL A 110 1.35 -24.34 0.07
C VAL A 110 0.79 -24.92 1.36
N ALA A 111 -0.15 -24.21 1.96
CA ALA A 111 -0.87 -24.65 3.14
C ALA A 111 -2.26 -25.13 2.73
N THR A 112 -2.72 -26.24 3.30
CA THR A 112 -4.13 -26.59 3.33
C THR A 112 -4.74 -25.94 4.56
N LEU A 113 -5.79 -25.15 4.36
CA LEU A 113 -6.50 -24.46 5.43
C LEU A 113 -7.88 -25.10 5.59
N ARG A 114 -8.20 -25.54 6.80
CA ARG A 114 -9.58 -25.83 7.20
C ARG A 114 -10.16 -24.53 7.74
N VAL A 115 -11.13 -23.98 7.01
CA VAL A 115 -11.79 -22.72 7.38
C VAL A 115 -12.79 -22.96 8.50
N ASP A 116 -12.63 -22.22 9.59
CA ASP A 116 -13.54 -22.23 10.73
C ASP A 116 -14.53 -21.06 10.65
N ALA A 117 -14.07 -19.90 10.19
CA ALA A 117 -14.91 -18.71 9.97
C ALA A 117 -14.42 -17.89 8.78
N CYS A 118 -15.35 -17.21 8.12
CA CYS A 118 -15.09 -16.21 7.10
C CYS A 118 -15.95 -14.99 7.41
N THR A 119 -15.32 -13.83 7.53
CA THR A 119 -16.00 -12.55 7.81
C THR A 119 -15.82 -11.65 6.59
N GLU A 120 -16.93 -11.22 6.00
CA GLU A 120 -16.93 -10.27 4.88
C GLU A 120 -16.85 -8.82 5.40
N PRO A 121 -16.27 -7.90 4.61
CA PRO A 121 -16.33 -6.47 4.91
C PRO A 121 -17.78 -5.97 4.96
N THR A 122 -18.04 -5.03 5.85
CA THR A 122 -19.30 -4.31 5.90
C THR A 122 -19.31 -3.12 4.94
N THR A 123 -20.49 -2.55 4.66
CA THR A 123 -20.61 -1.30 3.92
C THR A 123 -19.84 -0.15 4.58
N GLU A 124 -19.77 -0.14 5.92
CA GLU A 124 -19.01 0.87 6.67
C GLU A 124 -17.50 0.72 6.41
N ASP A 125 -16.99 -0.50 6.36
CA ASP A 125 -15.57 -0.77 6.06
C ASP A 125 -15.19 -0.29 4.66
N ILE A 126 -16.05 -0.54 3.67
CA ILE A 126 -15.84 -0.10 2.29
C ILE A 126 -15.92 1.43 2.18
N ALA A 127 -16.92 2.05 2.80
CA ALA A 127 -17.05 3.52 2.82
C ALA A 127 -15.85 4.19 3.51
N ALA A 128 -15.36 3.64 4.63
CA ALA A 128 -14.17 4.12 5.31
C ALA A 128 -12.91 3.97 4.44
N HIS A 129 -12.81 2.86 3.69
CA HIS A 129 -11.74 2.63 2.74
C HIS A 129 -11.75 3.62 1.57
N HIS A 130 -12.91 3.86 0.96
CA HIS A 130 -13.06 4.87 -0.10
C HIS A 130 -12.69 6.26 0.40
N THR A 131 -13.17 6.64 1.59
CA THR A 131 -12.81 7.91 2.24
C THR A 131 -11.30 8.01 2.45
N ARG A 132 -10.63 6.92 2.82
CA ARG A 132 -9.17 6.89 2.99
C ARG A 132 -8.43 7.00 1.65
N ILE A 133 -8.88 6.31 0.60
CA ILE A 133 -8.32 6.44 -0.75
C ILE A 133 -8.45 7.87 -1.25
N GLU A 134 -9.64 8.44 -1.14
CA GLU A 134 -9.96 9.82 -1.52
C GLU A 134 -9.04 10.81 -0.78
N ARG A 135 -8.93 10.69 0.55
CA ARG A 135 -8.02 11.49 1.36
C ARG A 135 -6.55 11.33 0.95
N ARG A 136 -6.11 10.11 0.66
CA ARG A 136 -4.74 9.84 0.18
C ARG A 136 -4.48 10.50 -1.16
N ARG A 137 -5.44 10.48 -2.09
CA ARG A 137 -5.35 11.17 -3.38
C ARG A 137 -5.19 12.68 -3.20
N ARG A 138 -5.89 13.28 -2.23
CA ARG A 138 -5.75 14.71 -1.88
C ARG A 138 -4.53 15.05 -1.03
N THR A 139 -3.76 14.07 -0.57
CA THR A 139 -2.63 14.31 0.33
C THR A 139 -1.34 14.58 -0.45
N LEU A 140 -0.70 15.70 -0.13
CA LEU A 140 0.59 16.11 -0.62
C LEU A 140 1.65 16.03 0.48
N TYR A 141 2.85 15.68 0.05
CA TYR A 141 4.06 15.76 0.86
C TYR A 141 4.88 16.94 0.33
N LEU A 142 5.03 17.96 1.16
CA LEU A 142 5.65 19.23 0.79
C LEU A 142 6.94 19.40 1.60
N THR A 143 8.03 19.77 0.93
CA THR A 143 9.31 20.10 1.57
C THR A 143 9.81 21.44 1.07
N GLY A 144 10.14 22.37 1.96
CA GLY A 144 10.61 23.70 1.58
C GLY A 144 11.07 24.55 2.78
N PRO A 145 11.52 25.79 2.55
CA PRO A 145 11.88 26.69 3.64
C PRO A 145 10.65 27.02 4.49
N ALA A 146 10.83 27.22 5.80
CA ALA A 146 9.72 27.49 6.72
C ALA A 146 8.86 28.70 6.29
N SER A 147 9.50 29.72 5.68
CA SER A 147 8.82 30.92 5.19
C SER A 147 7.87 30.68 4.02
N SER A 148 7.97 29.54 3.32
CA SER A 148 7.00 29.14 2.30
C SER A 148 5.69 28.62 2.90
N PHE A 149 5.66 28.30 4.20
CA PHE A 149 4.48 27.76 4.90
C PHE A 149 3.82 28.77 5.86
N GLY A 150 4.29 30.01 5.88
CA GLY A 150 3.76 31.10 6.70
C GLY A 150 4.83 31.84 7.51
N ALA A 151 4.38 32.80 8.33
CA ALA A 151 5.27 33.60 9.18
C ALA A 151 5.81 32.81 10.40
N THR A 152 5.10 31.76 10.81
CA THR A 152 5.45 30.87 11.91
C THR A 152 5.25 29.42 11.50
N VAL A 153 5.96 28.49 12.14
CA VAL A 153 5.76 27.05 11.97
C VAL A 153 4.29 26.69 12.25
N PRO A 154 3.58 26.08 11.31
CA PRO A 154 2.17 25.79 11.51
C PRO A 154 1.98 24.55 12.39
N ALA A 155 0.81 24.46 13.05
CA ALA A 155 0.47 23.32 13.89
C ALA A 155 -0.10 22.16 13.06
N ALA A 156 0.25 20.92 13.42
CA ALA A 156 -0.46 19.74 12.93
C ALA A 156 -1.94 19.81 13.38
N GLY A 157 -2.85 19.37 12.51
CA GLY A 157 -4.29 19.57 12.64
C GLY A 157 -4.79 20.96 12.19
N GLY A 158 -3.89 21.92 11.99
CA GLY A 158 -4.22 23.27 11.54
C GLY A 158 -4.56 23.36 10.05
N GLN A 159 -5.08 24.52 9.66
CA GLN A 159 -5.38 24.87 8.27
C GLN A 159 -4.21 25.66 7.67
N LEU A 160 -3.86 25.35 6.42
CA LEU A 160 -2.80 26.01 5.67
C LEU A 160 -3.30 26.42 4.29
N SER A 161 -3.01 27.67 3.91
CA SER A 161 -3.11 28.13 2.52
C SER A 161 -1.70 28.25 1.97
N ILE A 162 -1.41 27.59 0.84
CA ILE A 162 -0.07 27.51 0.27
C ILE A 162 -0.11 27.62 -1.25
N ASP A 163 0.82 28.38 -1.82
CA ASP A 163 1.01 28.43 -3.26
C ASP A 163 1.88 27.25 -3.72
N LEU A 164 1.26 26.28 -4.40
CA LEU A 164 1.96 25.13 -4.98
C LEU A 164 2.83 25.53 -6.19
N GLY A 165 2.72 26.77 -6.66
CA GLY A 165 3.62 27.36 -7.66
C GLY A 165 4.95 27.86 -7.09
N ASP A 166 5.13 27.94 -5.76
CA ASP A 166 6.40 28.40 -5.17
C ASP A 166 7.56 27.46 -5.57
N PRO A 167 8.55 27.94 -6.34
CA PRO A 167 9.64 27.09 -6.84
C PRO A 167 10.55 26.56 -5.72
N ARG A 168 10.44 27.10 -4.50
CA ARG A 168 11.22 26.65 -3.33
C ARG A 168 10.62 25.42 -2.66
N ILE A 169 9.41 25.00 -3.07
CA ILE A 169 8.69 23.87 -2.49
C ILE A 169 8.81 22.65 -3.39
N THR A 170 9.41 21.59 -2.87
CA THR A 170 9.37 20.25 -3.47
C THR A 170 8.06 19.57 -3.11
N LYS A 171 7.39 18.99 -4.12
CA LYS A 171 6.09 18.33 -3.98
C LYS A 171 6.20 16.85 -4.32
N ARG A 172 5.55 15.99 -3.54
CA ARG A 172 5.32 14.57 -3.86
C ARG A 172 3.87 14.19 -3.56
N GLY A 173 3.38 13.15 -4.24
CA GLY A 173 1.98 12.69 -4.15
C GLY A 173 1.23 12.88 -5.48
N HIS A 174 -0.07 12.60 -5.47
CA HIS A 174 -0.89 12.58 -6.69
C HIS A 174 -1.03 13.95 -7.37
N HIS A 175 -0.98 15.04 -6.62
CA HIS A 175 -1.07 16.41 -7.15
C HIS A 175 0.29 17.12 -7.21
N ALA A 176 1.41 16.38 -7.35
CA ALA A 176 2.75 16.98 -7.37
C ALA A 176 2.96 17.99 -8.52
N SER A 177 2.21 17.84 -9.62
CA SER A 177 2.23 18.77 -10.76
C SER A 177 1.29 19.98 -10.61
N ALA A 178 0.42 20.01 -9.59
CA ALA A 178 -0.52 21.11 -9.39
C ALA A 178 0.22 22.42 -9.07
N THR A 179 -0.37 23.53 -9.51
CA THR A 179 0.13 24.90 -9.31
C THR A 179 -1.01 25.79 -8.80
N GLY A 180 -0.65 26.93 -8.21
CA GLY A 180 -1.60 27.88 -7.62
C GLY A 180 -1.84 27.65 -6.13
N VAL A 181 -2.65 28.53 -5.55
CA VAL A 181 -2.95 28.54 -4.11
C VAL A 181 -4.00 27.48 -3.78
N VAL A 182 -3.65 26.57 -2.87
CA VAL A 182 -4.55 25.56 -2.32
C VAL A 182 -4.70 25.75 -0.81
N ARG A 183 -5.84 25.31 -0.30
CA ARG A 183 -6.11 25.23 1.13
C ARG A 183 -6.24 23.77 1.56
N GLY A 184 -5.77 23.45 2.76
CA GLY A 184 -5.88 22.10 3.28
C GLY A 184 -5.57 21.99 4.77
N THR A 185 -5.77 20.78 5.28
CA THR A 185 -5.52 20.42 6.68
C THR A 185 -4.16 19.73 6.82
N LEU A 186 -3.35 20.24 7.75
CA LEU A 186 -2.04 19.70 8.08
C LEU A 186 -2.16 18.42 8.88
N GLN A 187 -1.53 17.34 8.42
CA GLN A 187 -1.51 16.05 9.10
C GLN A 187 -0.23 15.88 9.93
N GLN A 188 0.87 16.39 9.41
CA GLN A 188 2.18 16.31 10.04
C GLN A 188 2.99 17.54 9.65
N VAL A 189 3.73 18.06 10.62
CA VAL A 189 4.71 19.14 10.43
C VAL A 189 5.98 18.73 11.17
N GLY A 190 7.11 18.78 10.48
CA GLY A 190 8.42 18.41 11.00
C GLY A 190 9.53 19.16 10.28
N VAL A 191 10.76 19.06 10.77
CA VAL A 191 11.95 19.49 10.02
C VAL A 191 12.56 18.29 9.31
N ALA A 192 12.86 18.46 8.02
CA ALA A 192 13.60 17.48 7.24
C ALA A 192 15.09 17.62 7.57
N VAL A 193 15.62 16.65 8.31
CA VAL A 193 17.04 16.58 8.65
C VAL A 193 17.70 15.60 7.68
N GLY A 194 18.62 16.10 6.85
CA GLY A 194 19.42 15.22 6.00
C GLY A 194 20.36 14.38 6.85
N VAL A 195 20.34 13.04 6.71
CA VAL A 195 21.47 12.21 7.13
C VAL A 195 22.50 12.14 5.99
N PRO A 196 23.81 12.07 6.30
CA PRO A 196 24.89 12.04 5.30
C PRO A 196 24.75 10.94 4.22
N GLU A 197 23.92 9.92 4.46
CA GLU A 197 23.71 8.76 3.59
C GLU A 197 22.41 8.81 2.76
N GLY A 198 21.82 10.00 2.59
CA GLY A 198 20.78 10.23 1.56
C GLY A 198 19.33 9.98 1.98
N TYR A 199 19.07 9.65 3.24
CA TYR A 199 17.72 9.68 3.82
C TYR A 199 17.45 11.02 4.49
N SER A 200 16.19 11.46 4.51
CA SER A 200 15.76 12.57 5.37
C SER A 200 14.99 11.99 6.54
N THR A 201 15.48 12.18 7.76
CA THR A 201 14.68 11.93 8.95
C THR A 201 13.78 13.13 9.20
N ILE A 202 12.57 12.89 9.67
CA ILE A 202 11.63 13.95 10.03
C ILE A 202 11.68 14.10 11.54
N SER A 203 12.27 15.19 12.01
CA SER A 203 12.32 15.52 13.44
C SER A 203 11.15 16.44 13.81
N ARG A 204 10.70 16.34 15.06
CA ARG A 204 9.64 17.20 15.58
C ARG A 204 10.10 18.67 15.58
N VAL A 205 9.18 19.56 15.24
CA VAL A 205 9.33 21.01 15.38
C VAL A 205 8.14 21.56 16.14
N GLU A 206 8.35 22.57 16.97
CA GLU A 206 7.26 23.20 17.73
C GLU A 206 6.50 24.20 16.85
N ALA A 207 5.17 24.19 16.95
CA ALA A 207 4.33 25.16 16.27
C ALA A 207 4.51 26.56 16.87
N GLY A 208 4.30 27.60 16.06
CA GLY A 208 4.41 29.00 16.49
C GLY A 208 5.83 29.56 16.47
N ILE A 209 6.87 28.75 16.28
CA ILE A 209 8.24 29.25 16.09
C ILE A 209 8.26 30.18 14.86
N PRO A 210 8.83 31.40 14.96
CA PRO A 210 8.99 32.27 13.79
C PRO A 210 9.74 31.57 12.66
N ALA A 211 9.24 31.65 11.43
CA ALA A 211 9.81 30.94 10.29
C ALA A 211 11.29 31.30 10.04
N GLY A 212 11.69 32.54 10.34
CA GLY A 212 13.09 32.99 10.24
C GLY A 212 14.05 32.28 11.21
N ASN A 213 13.54 31.64 12.26
CA ASN A 213 14.34 30.90 13.25
C ASN A 213 14.50 29.42 12.88
N VAL A 214 13.86 28.95 11.80
CA VAL A 214 13.94 27.56 11.35
C VAL A 214 14.84 27.47 10.13
N THR A 215 16.05 26.97 10.33
CA THR A 215 17.10 26.90 9.28
C THR A 215 17.00 25.65 8.41
N ALA A 216 16.46 24.56 8.94
CA ALA A 216 16.21 23.33 8.18
C ALA A 216 14.90 23.44 7.38
N PRO A 217 14.78 22.77 6.22
CA PRO A 217 13.51 22.70 5.50
C PRO A 217 12.41 22.07 6.36
N LEU A 218 11.19 22.62 6.28
CA LEU A 218 10.02 21.95 6.84
C LEU A 218 9.56 20.84 5.90
N PHE A 219 9.15 19.73 6.50
CA PHE A 219 8.35 18.68 5.89
C PHE A 219 6.92 18.81 6.40
N VAL A 220 5.99 18.90 5.46
CA VAL A 220 4.56 19.08 5.72
C VAL A 220 3.77 18.02 4.96
N VAL A 221 2.89 17.32 5.66
CA VAL A 221 1.86 16.47 5.06
C VAL A 221 0.56 17.26 5.07
N LEU A 222 0.06 17.60 3.88
CA LEU A 222 -1.12 18.44 3.68
C LEU A 222 -2.20 17.63 2.95
N THR A 223 -3.39 17.51 3.53
CA THR A 223 -4.57 17.03 2.80
C THR A 223 -5.32 18.24 2.24
N ILE A 224 -5.33 18.43 0.92
CA ILE A 224 -6.03 19.53 0.24
C ILE A 224 -7.54 19.40 0.46
N ASP A 225 -8.26 20.50 0.67
CA ASP A 225 -9.72 20.49 0.79
C ASP A 225 -10.40 20.04 -0.52
N ALA A 226 -11.52 19.31 -0.42
CA ALA A 226 -12.17 18.70 -1.59
C ALA A 226 -12.59 19.73 -2.68
N THR A 227 -12.88 20.97 -2.31
CA THR A 227 -13.25 22.07 -3.22
C THR A 227 -12.07 22.85 -3.78
N GLY A 228 -10.83 22.53 -3.35
CA GLY A 228 -9.61 23.28 -3.66
C GLY A 228 -8.70 22.63 -4.70
N ILE A 229 -9.14 21.57 -5.39
CA ILE A 229 -8.33 20.85 -6.37
C ILE A 229 -8.41 21.55 -7.73
N PRO A 230 -7.31 22.14 -8.26
CA PRO A 230 -7.32 22.73 -9.59
C PRO A 230 -7.57 21.66 -10.65
N GLY A 231 -8.63 21.83 -11.47
CA GLY A 231 -8.91 20.97 -12.62
C GLY A 231 -9.95 19.85 -12.41
N THR A 232 -10.67 19.82 -11.29
CA THR A 232 -11.87 18.97 -11.16
C THR A 232 -13.11 19.80 -11.53
N PRO A 233 -13.96 19.37 -12.50
CA PRO A 233 -15.22 20.05 -12.75
C PRO A 233 -16.13 19.95 -11.52
N PRO A 234 -17.06 20.90 -11.32
CA PRO A 234 -18.05 20.84 -10.26
C PRO A 234 -18.96 19.61 -10.38
#